data_AF-A0A963MD60-F1
#
_entry.id   AF-A0A963MD60-F1
#
_cell.length_a   1.000
_cell.length_b   1.000
_cell.length_c   1.000
_cell.angle_alpha   90.00
_cell.angle_beta   90.00
_cell.angle_gamma   90.00
#
_symmetry.space_group_name_H-M   'P 1'
#
loop_
_entity.id
_entity.type
_entity.pdbx_description
1 polymer ?
#
loop_
_entity_poly.entity_id
_entity_poly.type
_entity_poly.pdbx_seq_one_letter_code
_entity_poly.pdbx_strand_id
1 'polypeptide(L)'
;MNQVLPDANVDLARRFGGLERLYGAAGAERLRSAHVAVVGIGGVGSWAAEALARSGVGCLTLIDLDHVAESNINRQVHALSDTVGQAKVEAMAQRIGQINPSCHVHGVEEFVDPDNWPALLPEPVDAVIDACDQMAAKQALATWALRSGVPCVLSGAAGGKRHPERTELADLADVTHDPLLAKLRYQLRRLRLAPAAGRRIGLKTVFSREPV
;
A
#
# COMPACT_ATOMS: atom_id res chain seq x y z
N MET A 1 28.99 8.29 6.76
CA MET A 1 27.72 7.91 7.42
C MET A 1 27.27 9.10 8.26
N ASN A 2 26.64 10.10 7.63
CA ASN A 2 26.09 11.26 8.35
C ASN A 2 24.56 11.09 8.36
N GLN A 3 24.04 10.46 9.41
CA GLN A 3 22.63 10.58 9.74
C GLN A 3 22.40 12.02 10.22
N VAL A 4 21.84 12.86 9.35
CA VAL A 4 21.19 14.08 9.79
C VAL A 4 19.89 13.64 10.46
N LEU A 5 19.93 13.43 11.78
CA LEU A 5 18.73 13.28 12.58
C LEU A 5 17.91 14.58 12.42
N PRO A 6 16.64 14.53 11.98
CA PRO A 6 15.81 15.72 11.96
C PRO A 6 15.66 16.25 13.40
N ASP A 7 15.75 17.58 13.55
CA ASP A 7 15.74 18.32 14.81
C ASP A 7 14.82 17.74 15.90
N ALA A 8 15.34 17.69 17.13
CA ALA A 8 14.69 17.21 18.36
C ALA A 8 13.45 18.01 18.82
N ASN A 9 12.79 18.76 17.92
CA ASN A 9 11.62 19.56 18.26
C ASN A 9 10.63 19.71 17.09
N VAL A 10 10.32 18.61 16.41
CA VAL A 10 9.26 18.60 15.41
C VAL A 10 7.89 18.66 16.08
N ASP A 11 7.16 19.75 15.84
CA ASP A 11 5.77 19.92 16.29
C ASP A 11 4.81 19.08 15.44
N LEU A 12 4.55 17.84 15.88
CA LEU A 12 3.62 16.90 15.23
C LEU A 12 2.18 17.40 15.27
N ALA A 13 1.79 18.15 16.32
CA ALA A 13 0.47 18.74 16.41
C ALA A 13 0.26 19.78 15.31
N ARG A 14 1.30 20.56 14.98
CA ARG A 14 1.26 21.49 13.84
C ARG A 14 1.28 20.78 12.48
N ARG A 15 2.04 19.68 12.31
CA ARG A 15 2.05 18.90 11.06
C ARG A 15 0.69 18.25 10.77
N PHE A 16 0.05 17.68 11.79
CA PHE A 16 -1.14 16.84 11.63
C PHE A 16 -2.44 17.43 12.17
N GLY A 17 -2.44 18.67 12.69
CA GLY A 17 -3.65 19.30 13.24
C GLY A 17 -4.81 19.42 12.24
N GLY A 18 -4.52 19.42 10.93
CA GLY A 18 -5.55 19.31 9.89
C GLY A 18 -6.29 17.97 9.90
N LEU A 19 -5.58 16.87 10.15
CA LEU A 19 -6.15 15.52 10.23
C LEU A 19 -7.00 15.37 11.48
N GLU A 20 -6.59 15.98 12.60
CA GLU A 20 -7.38 16.00 13.83
C GLU A 20 -8.70 16.75 13.67
N ARG A 21 -8.71 17.88 12.94
CA ARG A 21 -9.96 18.59 12.61
C ARG A 21 -10.86 17.79 11.66
N LEU A 22 -10.27 16.99 10.78
CA LEU A 22 -11.00 16.21 9.78
C LEU A 22 -11.62 14.93 10.37
N TYR A 23 -10.85 14.18 11.17
CA TYR A 23 -11.22 12.86 11.68
C TYR A 23 -11.55 12.86 13.19
N GLY A 24 -11.42 14.00 13.86
CA GLY A 24 -11.50 14.12 15.31
C GLY A 24 -10.25 13.59 16.02
N ALA A 25 -10.08 13.96 17.29
CA ALA A 25 -8.95 13.53 18.12
C ALA A 25 -8.81 12.00 18.19
N ALA A 26 -9.93 11.28 18.35
CA ALA A 26 -9.92 9.82 18.40
C ALA A 26 -9.54 9.17 17.06
N GLY A 27 -9.98 9.75 15.92
CA GLY A 27 -9.62 9.25 14.60
C GLY A 27 -8.14 9.47 14.28
N ALA A 28 -7.63 10.66 14.61
CA ALA A 28 -6.21 10.99 14.46
C ALA A 28 -5.32 10.11 15.36
N GLU A 29 -5.75 9.84 16.60
CA GLU A 29 -5.00 8.96 17.50
C GLU A 29 -4.95 7.52 16.98
N ARG A 30 -6.08 7.00 16.46
CA ARG A 30 -6.10 5.68 15.83
C ARG A 30 -5.17 5.58 14.63
N LEU A 31 -5.03 6.64 13.84
CA LEU A 31 -4.06 6.68 12.73
C LEU A 31 -2.63 6.67 13.28
N ARG A 32 -2.33 7.50 14.29
CA ARG A 32 -1.01 7.55 14.93
C ARG A 32 -0.60 6.23 15.56
N SER A 33 -1.54 5.46 16.11
CA SER A 33 -1.25 4.15 16.68
C SER A 33 -1.22 3.01 15.64
N ALA A 34 -1.62 3.28 14.38
CA ALA A 34 -1.79 2.22 13.39
C ALA A 34 -0.47 1.76 12.78
N HIS A 35 -0.39 0.47 12.48
CA HIS A 35 0.61 -0.15 11.64
C HIS A 35 0.00 -0.62 10.32
N VAL A 36 0.48 -0.09 9.19
CA VAL A 36 -0.01 -0.45 7.85
C VAL A 36 1.12 -1.01 7.01
N ALA A 37 0.92 -2.19 6.42
CA ALA A 37 1.83 -2.71 5.41
C ALA A 37 1.41 -2.27 4.00
N VAL A 38 2.37 -1.83 3.18
CA VAL A 38 2.20 -1.53 1.77
C VAL A 38 3.10 -2.46 0.97
N VAL A 39 2.49 -3.34 0.18
CA VAL A 39 3.20 -4.34 -0.62
C VAL A 39 3.24 -3.89 -2.07
N GLY A 40 4.44 -3.74 -2.61
CA GLY A 40 4.71 -3.10 -3.90
C GLY A 40 4.80 -1.59 -3.75
N ILE A 41 6.01 -1.05 -3.74
CA ILE A 41 6.33 0.39 -3.65
C ILE A 41 6.51 0.92 -5.08
N GLY A 42 5.51 0.68 -5.93
CA GLY A 42 5.50 1.14 -7.33
C GLY A 42 4.62 2.37 -7.55
N GLY A 43 4.08 2.50 -8.77
CA GLY A 43 3.25 3.66 -9.18
C GLY A 43 1.92 3.82 -8.44
N VAL A 44 1.51 2.85 -7.62
CA VAL A 44 0.37 2.97 -6.70
C VAL A 44 0.87 3.02 -5.26
N GLY A 45 1.64 2.02 -4.83
CA GLY A 45 2.03 1.88 -3.43
C GLY A 45 2.95 3.00 -2.93
N SER A 46 3.77 3.60 -3.79
CA SER A 46 4.60 4.74 -3.38
C SER A 46 3.73 5.94 -2.94
N TRP A 47 2.63 6.19 -3.66
CA TRP A 47 1.69 7.26 -3.31
C TRP A 47 0.79 6.89 -2.14
N ALA A 48 0.47 5.60 -1.98
CA ALA A 48 -0.24 5.11 -0.80
C ALA A 48 0.61 5.29 0.47
N ALA A 49 1.89 4.90 0.44
CA ALA A 49 2.82 5.10 1.54
C ALA A 49 3.01 6.60 1.87
N GLU A 50 3.14 7.44 0.85
CA GLU A 50 3.18 8.90 1.01
C GLU A 50 1.93 9.43 1.73
N ALA A 51 0.74 9.01 1.28
CA ALA A 51 -0.53 9.44 1.85
C ALA A 51 -0.69 8.98 3.31
N LEU A 52 -0.28 7.76 3.64
CA LEU A 52 -0.30 7.24 5.02
C LEU A 52 0.63 8.06 5.92
N ALA A 53 1.86 8.32 5.49
CA ALA A 53 2.80 9.14 6.24
C ALA A 53 2.28 10.58 6.46
N ARG A 54 1.66 11.18 5.45
CA ARG A 54 1.03 12.51 5.54
C ARG A 54 -0.25 12.52 6.37
N SER A 55 -0.87 11.36 6.59
CA SER A 55 -2.04 11.20 7.45
C SER A 55 -1.67 10.95 8.92
N GLY A 56 -0.37 10.87 9.23
CA GLY A 56 0.14 10.66 10.58
C GLY A 56 0.13 9.20 11.02
N VAL A 57 0.10 8.23 10.09
CA VAL A 57 0.29 6.82 10.45
C VAL A 57 1.63 6.63 11.14
N GLY A 58 1.62 5.91 12.28
CA GLY A 58 2.79 5.81 13.16
C GLY A 58 3.74 4.67 12.82
N CYS A 59 3.27 3.60 12.18
CA CYS A 59 4.15 2.52 11.72
C CYS A 59 3.79 2.09 10.30
N LEU A 60 4.82 1.90 9.46
CA LEU A 60 4.68 1.44 8.08
C LEU A 60 5.65 0.30 7.80
N THR A 61 5.16 -0.80 7.24
CA THR A 61 6.01 -1.82 6.61
C THR A 61 5.92 -1.68 5.10
N LEU A 62 7.06 -1.47 4.44
CA LEU A 62 7.18 -1.30 3.00
C LEU A 62 7.88 -2.52 2.42
N ILE A 63 7.26 -3.21 1.46
CA ILE A 63 7.79 -4.46 0.90
C ILE A 63 7.93 -4.33 -0.62
N ASP A 64 9.16 -4.33 -1.11
CA ASP A 64 9.51 -4.30 -2.54
C ASP A 64 10.99 -4.68 -2.72
N LEU A 65 11.32 -5.50 -3.72
CA LEU A 65 12.70 -5.92 -4.01
C LEU A 65 13.37 -5.05 -5.10
N ASP A 66 12.61 -4.20 -5.78
CA ASP A 66 13.14 -3.40 -6.88
C ASP A 66 13.92 -2.18 -6.40
N HIS A 67 14.76 -1.68 -7.31
CA HIS A 67 15.43 -0.39 -7.20
C HIS A 67 14.74 0.67 -8.05
N VAL A 68 14.95 1.94 -7.70
CA VAL A 68 14.45 3.10 -8.45
C VAL A 68 15.13 3.15 -9.82
N ALA A 69 14.34 3.17 -10.89
CA ALA A 69 14.81 3.30 -12.26
C ALA A 69 14.35 4.61 -12.90
N GLU A 70 15.08 5.11 -13.90
CA GLU A 70 14.69 6.33 -14.65
C GLU A 70 13.27 6.23 -15.24
N SER A 71 12.89 5.04 -15.72
CA SER A 71 11.56 4.77 -16.28
C SER A 71 10.42 4.89 -15.25
N ASN A 72 10.73 5.08 -13.96
CA ASN A 72 9.77 5.22 -12.88
C ASN A 72 9.37 6.69 -12.62
N ILE A 73 10.17 7.66 -13.09
CA ILE A 73 10.01 9.11 -12.85
C ILE A 73 8.60 9.60 -13.18
N ASN A 74 7.97 9.04 -14.21
CA ASN A 74 6.65 9.48 -14.65
C ASN A 74 5.50 9.14 -13.68
N ARG A 75 5.71 8.27 -12.67
CA ARG A 75 4.60 7.73 -11.87
C ARG A 75 4.92 7.31 -10.44
N GLN A 76 6.18 7.33 -10.00
CA GLN A 76 6.57 6.89 -8.65
C GLN A 76 7.13 8.06 -7.85
N VAL A 77 6.61 8.30 -6.64
CA VAL A 77 6.90 9.53 -5.88
C VAL A 77 8.34 9.64 -5.39
N HIS A 78 9.00 8.50 -5.17
CA HIS A 78 10.40 8.43 -4.76
C HIS A 78 11.36 8.42 -5.95
N ALA A 79 10.88 8.45 -7.20
CA ALA A 79 11.76 8.41 -8.38
C ALA A 79 12.21 9.83 -8.76
N LEU A 80 13.33 10.24 -8.18
CA LEU A 80 14.03 11.51 -8.41
C LEU A 80 15.46 11.25 -8.90
N SER A 81 16.09 12.24 -9.54
CA SER A 81 17.43 12.09 -10.13
C SER A 81 18.51 11.61 -9.14
N ASP A 82 18.41 11.99 -7.88
CA ASP A 82 19.32 11.64 -6.79
C ASP A 82 19.04 10.26 -6.17
N THR A 83 17.84 9.73 -6.36
CA THR A 83 17.40 8.42 -5.83
C THR A 83 17.53 7.27 -6.84
N VAL A 84 17.85 7.55 -8.11
CA VAL A 84 18.03 6.51 -9.13
C VAL A 84 19.11 5.52 -8.69
N GLY A 85 18.78 4.22 -8.75
CA GLY A 85 19.65 3.13 -8.30
C GLY A 85 19.56 2.81 -6.81
N GLN A 86 18.77 3.53 -6.02
CA GLN A 86 18.49 3.17 -4.62
C GLN A 86 17.40 2.09 -4.53
N ALA A 87 17.41 1.24 -3.51
CA ALA A 87 16.29 0.36 -3.22
C ALA A 87 15.01 1.19 -2.99
N LYS A 88 13.88 0.80 -3.58
CA LYS A 88 12.64 1.60 -3.50
C LYS A 88 12.14 1.75 -2.06
N VAL A 89 12.27 0.71 -1.25
CA VAL A 89 11.88 0.73 0.17
C VAL A 89 12.73 1.71 0.97
N GLU A 90 14.03 1.81 0.69
CA GLU A 90 14.92 2.76 1.34
C GLU A 90 14.63 4.21 0.92
N ALA A 91 14.47 4.46 -0.39
CA ALA A 91 14.15 5.78 -0.92
C ALA A 91 12.84 6.31 -0.33
N MET A 92 11.83 5.43 -0.22
CA MET A 92 10.55 5.76 0.39
C MET A 92 10.66 5.94 1.90
N ALA A 93 11.42 5.12 2.62
CA ALA A 93 11.64 5.27 4.06
C ALA A 93 12.32 6.60 4.42
N GLN A 94 13.36 6.99 3.68
CA GLN A 94 14.02 8.29 3.86
C GLN A 94 13.05 9.44 3.62
N ARG A 95 12.24 9.36 2.57
CA ARG A 95 11.20 10.35 2.28
C ARG A 95 10.16 10.44 3.40
N ILE A 96 9.70 9.31 3.94
CA ILE A 96 8.75 9.27 5.05
C ILE A 96 9.37 9.90 6.31
N GLY A 97 10.65 9.64 6.61
CA GLY A 97 11.33 10.26 7.75
C GLY A 97 11.37 11.80 7.69
N GLN A 98 11.40 12.38 6.48
CA GLN A 98 11.28 13.83 6.30
C GLN A 98 9.84 14.33 6.58
N ILE A 99 8.82 13.55 6.21
CA ILE A 99 7.39 13.87 6.38
C ILE A 99 6.92 13.69 7.82
N ASN A 100 7.24 12.55 8.42
CA ASN A 100 6.88 12.18 9.78
C ASN A 100 8.08 11.48 10.45
N PRO A 101 8.95 12.21 11.16
CA PRO A 101 10.11 11.62 11.83
C PRO A 101 9.74 10.71 13.00
N SER A 102 8.49 10.75 13.46
CA SER A 102 7.96 9.82 14.46
C SER A 102 7.39 8.55 13.86
N CYS A 103 7.25 8.46 12.53
CA CYS A 103 6.81 7.24 11.86
C CYS A 103 7.94 6.20 11.91
N HIS A 104 7.64 5.04 12.47
CA HIS A 104 8.52 3.88 12.36
C HIS A 104 8.32 3.22 11.00
N VAL A 105 9.40 3.06 10.23
CA VAL A 105 9.34 2.46 8.89
C VAL A 105 10.21 1.22 8.84
N HIS A 106 9.58 0.08 8.57
CA HIS A 106 10.24 -1.18 8.25
C HIS A 106 10.35 -1.33 6.74
N GLY A 107 11.58 -1.35 6.21
CA GLY A 107 11.83 -1.70 4.81
C GLY A 107 12.14 -3.18 4.68
N VAL A 108 11.45 -3.89 3.80
CA VAL A 108 11.66 -5.31 3.50
C VAL A 108 11.94 -5.46 2.00
N GLU A 109 13.19 -5.77 1.67
CA GLU A 109 13.64 -6.02 0.30
C GLU A 109 13.36 -7.47 -0.11
N GLU A 110 12.09 -7.80 -0.32
CA GLU A 110 11.63 -9.12 -0.77
C GLU A 110 10.40 -8.99 -1.68
N PHE A 111 10.15 -10.02 -2.50
CA PHE A 111 8.85 -10.19 -3.14
C PHE A 111 7.92 -11.02 -2.25
N VAL A 112 6.63 -10.70 -2.26
CA VAL A 112 5.62 -11.51 -1.56
C VAL A 112 5.22 -12.71 -2.40
N ASP A 113 5.24 -13.87 -1.79
CA ASP A 113 4.73 -15.12 -2.35
C ASP A 113 3.93 -15.92 -1.29
N PRO A 114 3.26 -17.02 -1.69
CA PRO A 114 2.50 -17.84 -0.74
C PRO A 114 3.33 -18.54 0.34
N ASP A 115 4.64 -18.69 0.15
CA ASP A 115 5.53 -19.47 1.02
C ASP A 115 6.15 -18.58 2.11
N ASN A 116 6.33 -17.28 1.83
CA ASN A 116 6.91 -16.31 2.76
C ASN A 116 5.88 -15.40 3.45
N TRP A 117 4.65 -15.28 2.94
CA TRP A 117 3.61 -14.46 3.55
C TRP A 117 2.81 -15.22 4.62
N PRO A 118 2.57 -14.66 5.82
CA PRO A 118 2.83 -13.28 6.27
C PRO A 118 4.12 -13.10 7.08
N ALA A 119 5.07 -14.04 7.02
CA ALA A 119 6.29 -14.02 7.84
C ALA A 119 7.21 -12.83 7.55
N LEU A 120 7.04 -12.16 6.40
CA LEU A 120 7.72 -10.89 6.07
C LEU A 120 7.30 -9.71 6.96
N LEU A 121 6.16 -9.81 7.67
CA LEU A 121 5.72 -8.76 8.59
C LEU A 121 6.54 -8.82 9.88
N PRO A 122 7.25 -7.74 10.26
CA PRO A 122 8.06 -7.73 11.49
C PRO A 122 7.19 -7.75 12.74
N GLU A 123 5.97 -7.24 12.65
CA GLU A 123 4.98 -7.20 13.72
C GLU A 123 3.56 -7.21 13.13
N PRO A 124 2.51 -7.52 13.92
CA PRO A 124 1.13 -7.49 13.45
C PRO A 124 0.75 -6.13 12.84
N VAL A 125 -0.10 -6.16 11.82
CA VAL A 125 -0.58 -4.97 11.10
C VAL A 125 -2.09 -4.79 11.29
N ASP A 126 -2.53 -3.54 11.30
CA ASP A 126 -3.95 -3.16 11.34
C ASP A 126 -4.59 -3.20 9.94
N ALA A 127 -3.79 -3.01 8.90
CA ALA A 127 -4.24 -3.07 7.52
C ALA A 127 -3.11 -3.39 6.53
N VAL A 128 -3.49 -3.92 5.36
CA VAL A 128 -2.59 -4.15 4.23
C VAL A 128 -3.11 -3.45 2.98
N ILE A 129 -2.21 -2.78 2.26
CA ILE A 129 -2.44 -2.27 0.91
C ILE A 129 -1.66 -3.14 -0.08
N ASP A 130 -2.38 -3.85 -0.94
CA ASP A 130 -1.80 -4.55 -2.08
C ASP A 130 -1.71 -3.60 -3.28
N ALA A 131 -0.48 -3.24 -3.63
CA ALA A 131 -0.13 -2.47 -4.81
C ALA A 131 0.81 -3.26 -5.75
N CYS A 132 0.84 -4.59 -5.63
CA CYS A 132 1.60 -5.47 -6.51
C CYS A 132 0.95 -5.59 -7.89
N ASP A 133 1.74 -5.90 -8.91
CA ASP A 133 1.26 -6.27 -10.25
C ASP A 133 1.36 -7.79 -10.51
N GLN A 134 2.00 -8.54 -9.61
CA GLN A 134 2.17 -9.98 -9.71
C GLN A 134 1.01 -10.76 -9.09
N MET A 135 0.53 -11.77 -9.81
CA MET A 135 -0.60 -12.60 -9.36
C MET A 135 -0.28 -13.41 -8.08
N ALA A 136 0.95 -13.91 -7.93
CA ALA A 136 1.33 -14.72 -6.77
C ALA A 136 1.18 -13.91 -5.47
N ALA A 137 1.73 -12.69 -5.43
CA ALA A 137 1.59 -11.76 -4.32
C ALA A 137 0.12 -11.43 -4.05
N LYS A 138 -0.64 -10.98 -5.06
CA LYS A 138 -2.06 -10.66 -4.89
C LYS A 138 -2.88 -11.80 -4.30
N GLN A 139 -2.65 -13.03 -4.77
CA GLN A 139 -3.33 -14.21 -4.27
C GLN A 139 -2.95 -14.53 -2.82
N ALA A 140 -1.66 -14.41 -2.46
CA ALA A 140 -1.17 -14.62 -1.11
C ALA A 140 -1.80 -13.62 -0.12
N LEU A 141 -1.76 -12.33 -0.45
CA LEU A 141 -2.31 -11.24 0.36
C LEU A 141 -3.84 -11.38 0.54
N ALA A 142 -4.57 -11.59 -0.56
CA ALA A 142 -6.02 -11.78 -0.53
C ALA A 142 -6.43 -13.01 0.30
N THR A 143 -5.71 -14.13 0.13
CA THR A 143 -5.97 -15.36 0.87
C THR A 143 -5.76 -15.18 2.37
N TRP A 144 -4.63 -14.57 2.74
CA TRP A 144 -4.31 -14.29 4.13
C TRP A 144 -5.31 -13.32 4.76
N ALA A 145 -5.69 -12.25 4.07
CA ALA A 145 -6.66 -11.27 4.56
C ALA A 145 -8.03 -11.89 4.82
N LEU A 146 -8.53 -12.72 3.90
CA LEU A 146 -9.80 -13.44 4.07
C LEU A 146 -9.79 -14.41 5.25
N ARG A 147 -8.64 -15.02 5.56
CA ARG A 147 -8.50 -15.99 6.66
C ARG A 147 -8.29 -15.30 8.01
N SER A 148 -7.48 -14.26 8.05
CA SER A 148 -7.13 -13.53 9.28
C SER A 148 -8.19 -12.51 9.69
N GLY A 149 -8.99 -12.02 8.75
CA GLY A 149 -9.91 -10.91 8.97
C GLY A 149 -9.24 -9.54 9.00
N VAL A 150 -7.91 -9.47 8.80
CA VAL A 150 -7.20 -8.19 8.71
C VAL A 150 -7.65 -7.44 7.45
N PRO A 151 -8.06 -6.16 7.57
CA PRO A 151 -8.43 -5.35 6.42
C PRO A 151 -7.35 -5.32 5.34
N CYS A 152 -7.71 -5.71 4.13
CA CYS A 152 -6.85 -5.61 2.96
C CYS A 152 -7.56 -4.83 1.85
N VAL A 153 -6.84 -3.85 1.28
CA VAL A 153 -7.29 -3.10 0.10
C VAL A 153 -6.42 -3.50 -1.08
N LEU A 154 -7.05 -4.05 -2.11
CA LEU A 154 -6.40 -4.43 -3.36
C LEU A 154 -6.37 -3.26 -4.34
N SER A 155 -5.32 -3.15 -5.14
CA SER A 155 -5.29 -2.29 -6.32
C SER A 155 -5.40 -3.09 -7.61
N GLY A 156 -6.23 -2.62 -8.53
CA GLY A 156 -6.22 -3.01 -9.93
C GLY A 156 -5.13 -2.31 -10.73
N ALA A 157 -5.14 -2.55 -12.04
CA ALA A 157 -4.25 -1.90 -12.99
C ALA A 157 -4.56 -0.40 -13.13
N ALA A 158 -3.53 0.42 -12.91
CA ALA A 158 -3.58 1.88 -13.09
C ALA A 158 -2.94 2.34 -14.42
N GLY A 159 -2.15 1.48 -15.07
CA GLY A 159 -1.50 1.80 -16.35
C GLY A 159 -2.52 1.95 -17.49
N GLY A 160 -2.21 2.84 -18.45
CA GLY A 160 -3.04 3.05 -19.64
C GLY A 160 -4.29 3.91 -19.42
N LYS A 161 -4.48 4.46 -18.22
CA LYS A 161 -5.68 5.22 -17.82
C LYS A 161 -5.38 6.71 -17.69
N ARG A 162 -6.37 7.55 -18.01
CA ARG A 162 -6.26 9.02 -18.05
C ARG A 162 -7.31 9.74 -17.21
N HIS A 163 -8.35 9.04 -16.77
CA HIS A 163 -9.48 9.62 -16.05
C HIS A 163 -9.45 9.26 -14.56
N PRO A 164 -8.69 9.99 -13.72
CA PRO A 164 -8.59 9.69 -12.29
C PRO A 164 -9.94 9.75 -11.57
N GLU A 165 -10.87 10.59 -12.03
CA GLU A 165 -12.24 10.70 -11.53
C GLU A 165 -13.09 9.44 -11.74
N ARG A 166 -12.64 8.52 -12.60
CA ARG A 166 -13.26 7.21 -12.83
C ARG A 166 -12.66 6.09 -11.95
N THR A 167 -11.81 6.44 -11.00
CA THR A 167 -11.33 5.51 -9.99
C THR A 167 -12.46 5.17 -9.01
N GLU A 168 -12.71 3.89 -8.81
CA GLU A 168 -13.79 3.35 -7.99
C GLU A 168 -13.25 2.47 -6.87
N LEU A 169 -14.00 2.38 -5.77
CA LEU A 169 -13.78 1.43 -4.68
C LEU A 169 -15.00 0.52 -4.57
N ALA A 170 -14.81 -0.79 -4.77
CA ALA A 170 -15.88 -1.78 -4.67
C ALA A 170 -15.41 -3.07 -4.00
N ASP A 171 -16.33 -4.00 -3.78
CA ASP A 171 -15.98 -5.39 -3.45
C ASP A 171 -15.30 -6.04 -4.66
N LEU A 172 -14.29 -6.88 -4.42
CA LEU A 172 -13.59 -7.60 -5.49
C LEU A 172 -14.56 -8.35 -6.41
N ALA A 173 -15.69 -8.84 -5.87
CA ALA A 173 -16.76 -9.50 -6.63
C ALA A 173 -17.31 -8.66 -7.80
N ASP A 174 -17.36 -7.34 -7.62
CA ASP A 174 -18.02 -6.39 -8.52
C ASP A 174 -17.05 -5.70 -9.49
N VAL A 175 -15.74 -5.94 -9.34
CA VAL A 175 -14.70 -5.34 -10.17
C VAL A 175 -14.74 -5.90 -11.59
N THR A 176 -14.78 -5.02 -12.59
CA THR A 176 -14.74 -5.35 -14.02
C THR A 176 -13.61 -4.61 -14.72
N HIS A 177 -13.33 -4.95 -15.99
CA HIS A 177 -12.31 -4.29 -16.83
C HIS A 177 -10.88 -4.39 -16.26
N ASP A 178 -10.62 -5.44 -15.49
CA ASP A 178 -9.29 -5.75 -14.96
C ASP A 178 -9.04 -7.27 -15.05
N PRO A 179 -8.26 -7.73 -16.04
CA PRO A 179 -7.99 -9.16 -16.24
C PRO A 179 -7.24 -9.81 -15.07
N LEU A 180 -6.37 -9.06 -14.38
CA LEU A 180 -5.61 -9.57 -13.24
C LEU A 180 -6.57 -9.85 -12.08
N LEU A 181 -7.45 -8.90 -11.74
CA LEU A 181 -8.44 -9.08 -10.68
C LEU A 181 -9.51 -10.11 -11.05
N ALA A 182 -9.86 -10.24 -12.33
CA ALA A 182 -10.74 -11.32 -12.81
C ALA A 182 -10.12 -12.71 -12.58
N LYS A 183 -8.83 -12.86 -12.88
CA LYS A 183 -8.08 -14.10 -12.61
C LYS A 183 -7.93 -14.36 -11.11
N LEU A 184 -7.70 -13.34 -10.30
CA LEU A 184 -7.63 -13.46 -8.84
C LEU A 184 -8.96 -13.98 -8.27
N ARG A 185 -10.10 -13.40 -8.67
CA ARG A 185 -11.43 -13.91 -8.29
C ARG A 185 -11.61 -15.38 -8.64
N TYR A 186 -11.23 -15.77 -9.85
CA TYR A 186 -11.32 -17.16 -10.30
C TYR A 186 -10.48 -18.09 -9.40
N GLN A 187 -9.24 -17.71 -9.07
CA GLN A 187 -8.37 -18.49 -8.20
C GLN A 187 -8.91 -18.60 -6.76
N LEU A 188 -9.41 -17.50 -6.18
CA LEU A 188 -10.01 -17.52 -4.83
C LEU A 188 -11.23 -18.44 -4.76
N ARG A 189 -12.07 -18.47 -5.81
CA ARG A 189 -13.20 -19.41 -5.91
C ARG A 189 -12.73 -20.86 -6.00
N ARG A 190 -11.69 -21.13 -6.77
CA ARG A 190 -11.08 -22.46 -6.90
C ARG A 190 -10.51 -22.97 -5.57
N LEU A 191 -9.96 -22.06 -4.76
CA LEU A 191 -9.48 -22.32 -3.40
C LEU A 191 -10.59 -22.39 -2.34
N ARG A 192 -11.87 -22.23 -2.73
CA ARG A 192 -13.04 -22.16 -1.83
C ARG A 192 -12.95 -21.04 -0.78
N LEU A 193 -12.24 -19.96 -1.09
CA LEU A 193 -12.12 -18.77 -0.25
C LEU A 193 -13.08 -17.65 -0.66
N ALA A 194 -13.65 -17.74 -1.86
CA ALA A 194 -14.65 -16.79 -2.36
C ALA A 194 -15.95 -17.54 -2.70
N PRO A 195 -17.13 -16.91 -2.47
CA PRO A 195 -18.40 -17.51 -2.83
C PRO A 195 -18.60 -17.54 -4.35
N ALA A 196 -19.68 -18.21 -4.76
CA ALA A 196 -20.17 -18.20 -6.13
C ALA A 196 -20.41 -16.76 -6.65
N ALA A 197 -20.46 -16.62 -7.97
CA ALA A 197 -20.71 -15.33 -8.61
C ALA A 197 -22.00 -14.68 -8.11
N GLY A 198 -21.99 -13.34 -7.97
CA GLY A 198 -23.12 -12.56 -7.44
C GLY A 198 -23.13 -12.41 -5.91
N ARG A 199 -22.16 -12.99 -5.19
CA ARG A 199 -21.95 -12.77 -3.75
C ARG A 199 -20.65 -12.03 -3.49
N ARG A 200 -20.67 -11.20 -2.45
CA ARG A 200 -19.51 -10.44 -1.97
C ARG A 200 -18.38 -11.35 -1.53
N ILE A 201 -17.15 -11.01 -1.92
CA ILE A 201 -15.93 -11.70 -1.48
C ILE A 201 -15.44 -11.11 -0.15
N GLY A 202 -15.68 -9.82 0.10
CA GLY A 202 -15.23 -9.14 1.32
C GLY A 202 -13.86 -8.49 1.22
N LEU A 203 -13.30 -8.38 0.01
CA LEU A 203 -12.04 -7.66 -0.26
C LEU A 203 -12.34 -6.34 -0.94
N LYS A 204 -11.98 -5.23 -0.31
CA LYS A 204 -12.11 -3.89 -0.90
C LYS A 204 -11.06 -3.74 -2.00
N THR A 205 -11.48 -3.24 -3.15
CA THR A 205 -10.60 -3.14 -4.33
C THR A 205 -10.76 -1.80 -5.02
N VAL A 206 -9.65 -1.11 -5.22
CA VAL A 206 -9.54 0.12 -6.01
C VAL A 206 -9.30 -0.28 -7.46
N PHE A 207 -10.09 0.24 -8.39
CA PHE A 207 -9.98 -0.06 -9.81
C PHE A 207 -10.56 1.09 -10.66
N SER A 208 -10.54 0.96 -11.98
CA SER A 208 -11.25 1.85 -12.88
C SER A 208 -11.77 1.04 -14.05
N ARG A 209 -13.00 1.35 -14.50
CA ARG A 209 -13.63 0.74 -15.68
C ARG A 209 -13.19 1.37 -17.00
N GLU A 210 -12.27 2.33 -16.95
CA GLU A 210 -11.68 2.91 -18.14
C GLU A 210 -10.97 1.82 -18.96
N PRO A 211 -11.32 1.65 -20.24
CA PRO A 211 -10.59 0.75 -21.13
C PRO A 211 -9.18 1.30 -21.36
N VAL A 212 -8.21 0.38 -21.48
CA VAL A 212 -6.83 0.69 -21.85
C VAL A 212 -6.71 0.81 -23.36
#